data_AF-A0A8K0LPT7-F1
#
_entry.id   AF-A0A8K0LPT7-F1
#
_cell.length_a   1.000
_cell.length_b   1.000
_cell.length_c   1.000
_cell.angle_alpha   90.00
_cell.angle_beta   90.00
_cell.angle_gamma   90.00
#
_symmetry.space_group_name_H-M   'P 1'
#
loop_
_entity.id
_entity.type
_entity.pdbx_description
1 polymer ?
#
loop_
_entity_poly.entity_id
_entity_poly.type
_entity_poly.pdbx_seq_one_letter_code
_entity_poly.pdbx_strand_id
1 'polypeptide(L)'
;MAAFIPSSRMALRPGPAARCNLPPLSHHASRPIIGIQRLSPASLNNPPTRAASSTTTAPPHEPPSATAPSSGPSGVQASALIYTTPGNPSDVLSLHRFTIPNTATTTSSSSSSSSSTALPPHAAILRTLAAPIHPSDVNTIQGTYGIRPSFSRSVLGSTLRNGTAGEDDEGGLLSVPTPAAVPGGEGCFEVLKLGEGVKGLEVGDWVVPAPWREGAKGFGTFRTHVLVEGVEGEVLRVVRGGAATGREGRRLSPVELACVGVNPCSAYRMLRDYIDLGGVQGRQEGPGGGRSKDGGVEVKQRQDGPWFIQNGANSAVGRAAIQLGRYMGLRSINLFRPRDTPEATETLRQELLDLGGTHVLTYDEFLDTKSSSSTGGGSRIREWTRDGADPVRLALDGIGGPSVMRMMDCLGDKACLVKYGGMGSGYIRLPTGRAIFNRLRVQGFWLAPWARENPEEMDRTVMEIVELMRVGKFTVGGYRGVRWGGDTEEGPLRDAVGEAMTPFRGKKCVFVFDE
;
A
#
# COMPACT_ATOMS: atom_id res chain seq x y z
N MET A 1 -19.78 -45.84 30.18
CA MET A 1 -21.10 -46.51 30.23
C MET A 1 -22.14 -45.50 29.76
N ALA A 2 -23.13 -45.97 29.00
CA ALA A 2 -24.22 -45.24 28.32
C ALA A 2 -23.87 -44.64 26.95
N ALA A 3 -24.70 -44.73 25.91
CA ALA A 3 -25.69 -45.73 25.47
C ALA A 3 -26.07 -45.29 24.04
N PHE A 4 -26.15 -46.23 23.10
CA PHE A 4 -26.52 -46.00 21.70
C PHE A 4 -27.96 -46.51 21.52
N ILE A 5 -28.94 -45.66 21.14
CA ILE A 5 -30.29 -46.08 20.69
C ILE A 5 -30.82 -45.06 19.62
N PRO A 6 -31.59 -45.51 18.60
CA PRO A 6 -31.45 -45.04 17.21
C PRO A 6 -32.61 -44.18 16.67
N SER A 7 -32.42 -43.79 15.40
CA SER A 7 -33.31 -43.01 14.51
C SER A 7 -34.75 -43.52 14.46
N SER A 8 -35.72 -42.60 14.59
CA SER A 8 -37.12 -42.79 14.20
C SER A 8 -37.55 -41.62 13.30
N ARG A 9 -38.03 -41.92 12.09
CA ARG A 9 -38.68 -40.95 11.19
C ARG A 9 -40.01 -40.51 11.83
N MET A 10 -40.18 -39.21 12.03
CA MET A 10 -41.47 -38.60 12.32
C MET A 10 -41.84 -37.65 11.18
N ALA A 11 -42.92 -37.99 10.45
CA ALA A 11 -43.50 -37.13 9.43
C ALA A 11 -44.29 -36.00 10.11
N LEU A 12 -43.85 -34.76 9.90
CA LEU A 12 -44.57 -33.56 10.33
C LEU A 12 -45.52 -33.11 9.21
N ARG A 13 -46.81 -33.02 9.52
CA ARG A 13 -47.82 -32.34 8.68
C ARG A 13 -47.60 -30.82 8.73
N PRO A 14 -47.78 -30.07 7.64
CA PRO A 14 -47.64 -28.62 7.66
C PRO A 14 -48.88 -27.94 8.29
N GLY A 15 -48.65 -27.06 9.25
CA GLY A 15 -49.64 -26.10 9.77
C GLY A 15 -49.73 -24.83 8.91
N PRO A 16 -50.76 -23.99 9.11
CA PRO A 16 -51.12 -22.92 8.18
C PRO A 16 -50.09 -21.78 8.16
N ALA A 17 -49.73 -21.33 6.96
CA ALA A 17 -48.75 -20.28 6.71
C ALA A 17 -49.24 -18.90 7.16
N ALA A 18 -48.46 -18.22 8.02
CA ALA A 18 -48.56 -16.80 8.22
C ALA A 18 -48.00 -16.07 6.99
N ARG A 19 -48.84 -15.28 6.32
CA ARG A 19 -48.46 -14.45 5.17
C ARG A 19 -47.64 -13.25 5.66
N CYS A 20 -46.33 -13.27 5.45
CA CYS A 20 -45.51 -12.07 5.40
C CYS A 20 -45.58 -11.49 3.98
N ASN A 21 -46.20 -10.32 3.83
CA ASN A 21 -46.20 -9.56 2.58
C ASN A 21 -44.81 -8.96 2.35
N LEU A 22 -44.05 -9.54 1.42
CA LEU A 22 -42.90 -8.89 0.78
C LEU A 22 -43.35 -8.32 -0.58
N PRO A 23 -42.91 -7.12 -0.99
CA PRO A 23 -43.23 -6.56 -2.30
C PRO A 23 -42.57 -7.38 -3.43
N PRO A 24 -43.16 -7.39 -4.65
CA PRO A 24 -42.73 -8.28 -5.73
C PRO A 24 -41.35 -7.87 -6.27
N LEU A 25 -40.45 -8.86 -6.36
CA LEU A 25 -39.18 -8.75 -7.08
C LEU A 25 -39.47 -8.60 -8.57
N SER A 26 -39.14 -7.44 -9.13
CA SER A 26 -39.08 -7.23 -10.58
C SER A 26 -37.98 -8.10 -11.18
N HIS A 27 -38.35 -8.94 -12.15
CA HIS A 27 -37.41 -9.71 -12.97
C HIS A 27 -36.48 -8.78 -13.76
N HIS A 28 -35.27 -8.55 -13.26
CA HIS A 28 -34.14 -8.16 -14.09
C HIS A 28 -33.37 -9.41 -14.48
N ALA A 29 -33.31 -9.67 -15.79
CA ALA A 29 -32.57 -10.75 -16.39
C ALA A 29 -31.10 -10.72 -15.93
N SER A 30 -30.69 -11.79 -15.24
CA SER A 30 -29.30 -12.05 -14.89
C SER A 30 -28.46 -12.16 -16.16
N ARG A 31 -27.66 -11.13 -16.46
CA ARG A 31 -26.55 -11.26 -17.41
C ARG A 31 -25.47 -12.14 -16.77
N PRO A 32 -24.89 -13.10 -17.50
CA PRO A 32 -23.87 -13.98 -16.94
C PRO A 32 -22.63 -13.16 -16.55
N ILE A 33 -22.12 -13.40 -15.34
CA ILE A 33 -20.80 -12.97 -14.89
C ILE A 33 -19.79 -13.63 -15.85
N ILE A 34 -19.04 -12.80 -16.57
CA ILE A 34 -18.02 -13.26 -17.52
C ILE A 34 -17.00 -14.10 -16.75
N GLY A 35 -16.91 -15.37 -17.16
CA GLY A 35 -15.99 -16.34 -16.59
C GLY A 35 -14.54 -15.91 -16.76
N ILE A 36 -13.76 -16.14 -15.72
CA ILE A 36 -12.29 -16.12 -15.74
C ILE A 36 -11.85 -17.09 -16.84
N GLN A 37 -11.35 -16.55 -17.95
CA GLN A 37 -10.74 -17.37 -18.99
C GLN A 37 -9.45 -18.00 -18.44
N ARG A 38 -9.40 -19.33 -18.49
CA ARG A 38 -8.16 -20.09 -18.39
C ARG A 38 -7.29 -19.75 -19.59
N LEU A 39 -6.08 -19.25 -19.36
CA LEU A 39 -5.04 -19.20 -20.38
C LEU A 39 -4.46 -20.60 -20.56
N SER A 40 -4.53 -21.11 -21.78
CA SER A 40 -3.91 -22.37 -22.24
C SER A 40 -2.43 -22.14 -22.60
N PRO A 41 -1.53 -23.14 -22.45
CA PRO A 41 -0.11 -22.98 -22.74
C PRO A 41 0.26 -23.43 -24.17
N ALA A 42 0.85 -22.53 -24.97
CA ALA A 42 1.69 -22.80 -26.14
C ALA A 42 2.25 -21.44 -26.61
N SER A 43 3.49 -21.23 -27.07
CA SER A 43 4.59 -22.12 -27.39
C SER A 43 5.89 -21.32 -27.18
N LEU A 44 6.85 -21.91 -26.47
CA LEU A 44 8.23 -21.45 -26.35
C LEU A 44 8.96 -21.80 -27.66
N ASN A 45 9.62 -20.83 -28.29
CA ASN A 45 10.91 -21.00 -28.98
C ASN A 45 11.33 -19.69 -29.66
N ASN A 46 12.32 -19.01 -29.09
CA ASN A 46 13.39 -18.35 -29.84
C ASN A 46 14.57 -18.08 -28.90
N PRO A 47 15.82 -18.35 -29.32
CA PRO A 47 17.01 -18.20 -28.48
C PRO A 47 17.44 -16.73 -28.36
N PRO A 48 18.12 -16.33 -27.27
CA PRO A 48 18.63 -14.97 -27.11
C PRO A 48 19.92 -14.78 -27.91
N THR A 49 19.94 -13.77 -28.78
CA THR A 49 21.16 -13.27 -29.42
C THR A 49 21.98 -12.47 -28.41
N ARG A 50 23.22 -12.91 -28.25
CA ARG A 50 24.29 -12.33 -27.41
C ARG A 50 24.76 -11.01 -28.01
N ALA A 51 24.46 -9.89 -27.35
CA ALA A 51 25.08 -8.60 -27.66
C ALA A 51 26.28 -8.37 -26.73
N ALA A 52 27.44 -8.18 -27.35
CA ALA A 52 28.73 -8.00 -26.70
C ALA A 52 28.85 -6.63 -26.03
N SER A 53 29.53 -6.62 -24.90
CA SER A 53 30.03 -5.45 -24.18
C SER A 53 31.04 -4.67 -25.03
N SER A 54 30.76 -3.41 -25.32
CA SER A 54 31.77 -2.42 -25.72
C SER A 54 31.76 -1.25 -24.75
N THR A 55 32.83 -1.18 -23.96
CA THR A 55 33.24 -0.01 -23.20
C THR A 55 33.82 1.03 -24.15
N THR A 56 33.16 2.19 -24.28
CA THR A 56 33.74 3.37 -24.92
C THR A 56 33.58 4.56 -23.98
N THR A 57 34.71 5.04 -23.46
CA THR A 57 34.87 6.29 -22.71
C THR A 57 34.70 7.49 -23.64
N ALA A 58 33.79 8.41 -23.32
CA ALA A 58 33.62 9.70 -24.00
C ALA A 58 34.35 10.83 -23.24
N PRO A 59 34.89 11.85 -23.94
CA PRO A 59 35.69 12.94 -23.34
C PRO A 59 34.82 14.00 -22.64
N PRO A 60 35.40 14.87 -21.79
CA PRO A 60 34.65 15.83 -21.00
C PRO A 60 34.09 16.96 -21.88
N HIS A 61 32.77 17.16 -21.84
CA HIS A 61 32.10 18.32 -22.46
C HIS A 61 32.01 19.48 -21.46
N GLU A 62 32.50 20.65 -21.87
CA GLU A 62 32.31 21.93 -21.19
C GLU A 62 30.82 22.32 -21.08
N PRO A 63 30.42 23.06 -20.04
CA PRO A 63 29.03 23.49 -19.87
C PRO A 63 28.65 24.58 -20.89
N PRO A 64 27.49 24.48 -21.57
CA PRO A 64 27.03 25.53 -22.46
C PRO A 64 26.58 26.77 -21.66
N SER A 65 26.99 27.93 -22.16
CA SER A 65 26.62 29.28 -21.74
C SER A 65 25.11 29.46 -21.56
N ALA A 66 24.72 30.08 -20.45
CA ALA A 66 23.35 30.46 -20.14
C ALA A 66 22.79 31.46 -21.16
N THR A 67 21.93 30.97 -22.05
CA THR A 67 21.01 31.81 -22.83
C THR A 67 19.74 32.02 -22.02
N ALA A 68 19.34 33.29 -21.88
CA ALA A 68 18.14 33.72 -21.15
C ALA A 68 16.87 33.03 -21.71
N PRO A 69 15.90 32.66 -20.85
CA PRO A 69 14.71 31.95 -21.30
C PRO A 69 13.83 32.89 -22.15
N SER A 70 13.50 32.42 -23.36
CA SER A 70 12.45 33.00 -24.18
C SER A 70 11.10 32.85 -23.47
N SER A 71 10.28 33.90 -23.56
CA SER A 71 8.97 34.01 -22.89
C SER A 71 7.97 33.00 -23.46
N GLY A 72 8.00 31.77 -22.94
CA GLY A 72 6.90 30.81 -23.02
C GLY A 72 5.77 31.15 -22.03
N PRO A 73 4.60 30.51 -22.16
CA PRO A 73 3.46 30.76 -21.27
C PRO A 73 3.86 30.50 -19.81
N SER A 74 3.59 31.47 -18.93
CA SER A 74 3.99 31.44 -17.52
C SER A 74 3.28 30.31 -16.75
N GLY A 75 3.96 29.17 -16.53
CA GLY A 75 3.41 28.04 -15.79
C GLY A 75 4.39 26.87 -15.66
N VAL A 76 4.08 25.92 -14.78
CA VAL A 76 4.84 24.68 -14.60
C VAL A 76 4.39 23.67 -15.64
N GLN A 77 5.33 23.18 -16.46
CA GLN A 77 5.06 22.08 -17.37
C GLN A 77 4.91 20.77 -16.59
N ALA A 78 3.82 20.06 -16.84
CA ALA A 78 3.45 18.88 -16.09
C ALA A 78 2.96 17.76 -17.03
N SER A 79 3.01 16.55 -16.51
CA SER A 79 2.43 15.36 -17.13
C SER A 79 1.82 14.43 -16.08
N ALA A 80 0.78 13.70 -16.48
CA ALA A 80 0.05 12.74 -15.66
C ALA A 80 -0.35 11.53 -16.52
N LEU A 81 -0.34 10.33 -15.92
CA LEU A 81 -1.06 9.20 -16.48
C LEU A 81 -2.55 9.38 -16.16
N ILE A 82 -3.41 9.19 -17.15
CA ILE A 82 -4.86 9.24 -17.00
C ILE A 82 -5.51 7.99 -17.61
N TYR A 83 -6.73 7.69 -17.20
CA TYR A 83 -7.59 6.72 -17.86
C TYR A 83 -9.05 7.19 -17.83
N THR A 84 -9.79 6.90 -18.90
CA THR A 84 -11.19 7.34 -19.10
C THR A 84 -12.21 6.22 -18.88
N THR A 85 -11.76 4.97 -18.89
CA THR A 85 -12.57 3.79 -18.60
C THR A 85 -11.76 2.74 -17.84
N PRO A 86 -12.37 1.95 -16.96
CA PRO A 86 -11.67 0.84 -16.32
C PRO A 86 -11.21 -0.22 -17.32
N GLY A 87 -10.03 -0.79 -17.12
CA GLY A 87 -9.50 -1.85 -17.97
C GLY A 87 -8.07 -2.29 -17.59
N ASN A 88 -7.44 -3.07 -18.46
CA ASN A 88 -6.04 -3.44 -18.27
C ASN A 88 -5.18 -2.17 -18.36
N PRO A 89 -4.29 -1.89 -17.39
CA PRO A 89 -3.44 -0.70 -17.42
C PRO A 89 -2.69 -0.49 -18.74
N SER A 90 -2.27 -1.57 -19.40
CA SER A 90 -1.58 -1.52 -20.70
C SER A 90 -2.44 -1.03 -21.86
N ASP A 91 -3.76 -1.02 -21.70
CA ASP A 91 -4.70 -0.66 -22.75
C ASP A 91 -5.38 0.70 -22.50
N VAL A 92 -5.57 1.07 -21.23
CA VAL A 92 -6.42 2.22 -20.85
C VAL A 92 -5.66 3.45 -20.35
N LEU A 93 -4.38 3.29 -19.96
CA LEU A 93 -3.58 4.41 -19.50
C LEU A 93 -3.02 5.18 -20.69
N SER A 94 -3.12 6.51 -20.62
CA SER A 94 -2.46 7.43 -21.53
C SER A 94 -1.71 8.53 -20.78
N LEU A 95 -0.61 9.00 -21.37
CA LEU A 95 0.18 10.11 -20.84
C LEU A 95 -0.38 11.44 -21.35
N HIS A 96 -0.81 12.28 -20.43
CA HIS A 96 -1.32 13.62 -20.72
C HIS A 96 -0.32 14.68 -20.27
N ARG A 97 0.03 15.62 -21.16
CA ARG A 97 0.91 16.77 -20.86
C ARG A 97 0.09 18.05 -20.79
N PHE A 98 0.36 18.88 -19.80
CA PHE A 98 -0.41 20.09 -19.50
C PHE A 98 0.46 21.13 -18.81
N THR A 99 -0.06 22.35 -18.68
CA THR A 99 0.63 23.44 -17.97
C THR A 99 -0.19 23.84 -16.75
N ILE A 100 0.43 23.82 -15.57
CA ILE A 100 -0.16 24.37 -14.34
C ILE A 100 0.11 25.87 -14.32
N PRO A 101 -0.93 26.73 -14.34
CA PRO A 101 -0.73 28.17 -14.26
C PRO A 101 -0.07 28.54 -12.94
N ASN A 102 0.93 29.43 -12.99
CA ASN A 102 1.57 29.93 -11.77
C ASN A 102 0.68 30.94 -11.02
N THR A 103 -0.49 31.29 -11.56
CA THR A 103 -1.34 32.39 -11.13
C THR A 103 -2.81 32.05 -11.32
N ALA A 104 -3.69 32.46 -10.40
CA ALA A 104 -5.13 32.34 -10.59
C ALA A 104 -5.61 33.40 -11.59
N THR A 105 -6.04 32.98 -12.79
CA THR A 105 -6.80 33.85 -13.70
C THR A 105 -8.26 33.89 -13.26
N THR A 106 -8.64 34.89 -12.47
CA THR A 106 -10.05 35.25 -12.30
C THR A 106 -10.49 36.03 -13.53
N THR A 107 -11.27 35.41 -14.41
CA THR A 107 -12.02 36.10 -15.45
C THR A 107 -13.16 36.88 -14.81
N SER A 108 -12.85 38.05 -14.24
CA SER A 108 -13.88 39.06 -14.00
C SER A 108 -14.08 39.84 -15.28
N SER A 109 -15.29 39.78 -15.84
CA SER A 109 -15.77 40.61 -16.95
C SER A 109 -15.90 42.08 -16.53
N SER A 110 -14.79 42.74 -16.24
CA SER A 110 -14.70 44.20 -16.24
C SER A 110 -13.23 44.61 -16.38
N SER A 111 -13.01 45.50 -17.33
CA SER A 111 -11.72 46.06 -17.71
C SER A 111 -11.09 46.87 -16.58
N SER A 112 -9.97 46.40 -16.02
CA SER A 112 -8.72 47.15 -15.80
C SER A 112 -7.74 46.32 -14.96
N SER A 113 -6.57 46.03 -15.54
CA SER A 113 -5.34 45.50 -14.91
C SER A 113 -5.52 44.47 -13.78
N SER A 114 -5.65 43.18 -14.11
CA SER A 114 -5.53 42.08 -13.14
C SER A 114 -4.21 41.33 -13.30
N SER A 115 -3.12 41.85 -12.70
CA SER A 115 -1.93 41.02 -12.44
C SER A 115 -2.10 40.32 -11.08
N SER A 116 -3.02 39.36 -11.01
CA SER A 116 -3.03 38.44 -9.87
C SER A 116 -1.92 37.42 -10.10
N THR A 117 -0.80 37.52 -9.37
CA THR A 117 0.33 36.57 -9.43
C THR A 117 0.22 35.42 -8.41
N ALA A 118 -0.88 35.39 -7.65
CA ALA A 118 -1.09 34.49 -6.54
C ALA A 118 -1.82 33.21 -6.96
N LEU A 119 -1.49 32.09 -6.32
CA LEU A 119 -2.32 30.87 -6.38
C LEU A 119 -3.63 31.12 -5.61
N PRO A 120 -4.68 30.30 -5.84
CA PRO A 120 -5.87 30.35 -5.00
C PRO A 120 -5.51 30.23 -3.50
N PRO A 121 -6.27 30.88 -2.59
CA PRO A 121 -6.05 30.71 -1.16
C PRO A 121 -6.09 29.23 -0.76
N HIS A 122 -5.25 28.84 0.20
CA HIS A 122 -5.10 27.45 0.66
C HIS A 122 -4.67 26.45 -0.43
N ALA A 123 -4.14 26.91 -1.57
CA ALA A 123 -3.63 26.03 -2.61
C ALA A 123 -2.09 25.90 -2.58
N ALA A 124 -1.57 24.83 -3.15
CA ALA A 124 -0.14 24.64 -3.36
C ALA A 124 0.16 23.95 -4.70
N ILE A 125 1.29 24.29 -5.32
CA ILE A 125 1.86 23.47 -6.39
C ILE A 125 2.86 22.52 -5.75
N LEU A 126 2.66 21.22 -5.96
CA LEU A 126 3.53 20.16 -5.49
C LEU A 126 4.25 19.51 -6.67
N ARG A 127 5.56 19.25 -6.51
CA ARG A 127 6.37 18.40 -7.41
C ARG A 127 6.45 17.00 -6.85
N THR A 128 6.10 16.00 -7.63
CA THR A 128 6.26 14.60 -7.23
C THR A 128 7.73 14.24 -7.27
N LEU A 129 8.21 13.54 -6.24
CA LEU A 129 9.59 13.05 -6.16
C LEU A 129 9.65 11.54 -6.38
N ALA A 130 8.69 10.81 -5.82
CA ALA A 130 8.53 9.38 -6.05
C ALA A 130 7.08 8.93 -5.85
N ALA A 131 6.63 7.95 -6.63
CA ALA A 131 5.31 7.33 -6.49
C ALA A 131 5.41 5.80 -6.71
N PRO A 132 5.21 4.98 -5.67
CA PRO A 132 5.20 3.53 -5.85
C PRO A 132 3.98 3.02 -6.60
N ILE A 133 4.14 1.89 -7.27
CA ILE A 133 3.06 1.16 -7.92
C ILE A 133 2.66 -0.04 -7.04
N HIS A 134 1.41 -0.06 -6.59
CA HIS A 134 0.83 -1.14 -5.79
C HIS A 134 -0.18 -1.97 -6.57
N PRO A 135 -0.47 -3.21 -6.10
CA PRO A 135 -1.60 -3.99 -6.60
C PRO A 135 -2.94 -3.24 -6.52
N SER A 136 -3.16 -2.42 -5.49
CA SER A 136 -4.39 -1.62 -5.36
C SER A 136 -4.54 -0.58 -6.46
N ASP A 137 -3.45 0.01 -6.94
CA ASP A 137 -3.50 0.97 -8.05
C ASP A 137 -3.95 0.27 -9.33
N VAL A 138 -3.38 -0.91 -9.62
CA VAL A 138 -3.77 -1.74 -10.77
C VAL A 138 -5.24 -2.17 -10.67
N ASN A 139 -5.67 -2.68 -9.52
CA ASN A 139 -7.05 -3.09 -9.32
C ASN A 139 -8.04 -1.92 -9.43
N THR A 140 -7.59 -0.70 -9.07
CA THR A 140 -8.39 0.52 -9.20
C THR A 140 -8.57 0.91 -10.67
N ILE A 141 -7.50 0.83 -11.46
CA ILE A 141 -7.53 1.04 -12.93
C ILE A 141 -8.41 -0.04 -13.60
N GLN A 142 -8.33 -1.29 -13.15
CA GLN A 142 -9.16 -2.38 -13.65
C GLN A 142 -10.64 -2.30 -13.21
N GLY A 143 -10.98 -1.43 -12.26
CA GLY A 143 -12.34 -1.31 -11.71
C GLY A 143 -12.76 -2.45 -10.79
N THR A 144 -11.79 -3.27 -10.32
CA THR A 144 -12.00 -4.42 -9.44
C THR A 144 -11.73 -4.12 -7.96
N TYR A 145 -11.16 -2.95 -7.65
CA TYR A 145 -10.94 -2.51 -6.27
C TYR A 145 -12.22 -2.02 -5.59
N GLY A 146 -12.28 -2.13 -4.26
CA GLY A 146 -13.47 -1.79 -3.48
C GLY A 146 -13.78 -0.29 -3.40
N ILE A 147 -12.82 0.58 -3.74
CA ILE A 147 -13.02 2.02 -3.90
C ILE A 147 -12.85 2.36 -5.37
N ARG A 148 -13.81 3.09 -5.94
CA ARG A 148 -13.77 3.56 -7.32
C ARG A 148 -13.53 5.06 -7.35
N PRO A 149 -12.59 5.55 -8.16
CA PRO A 149 -12.38 6.99 -8.31
C PRO A 149 -13.53 7.61 -9.10
N SER A 150 -13.79 8.88 -8.81
CA SER A 150 -14.66 9.71 -9.63
C SER A 150 -13.92 10.15 -10.89
N PHE A 151 -14.60 10.06 -12.03
CA PHE A 151 -14.08 10.54 -13.30
C PHE A 151 -14.53 12.00 -13.48
N SER A 152 -13.60 12.88 -13.84
CA SER A 152 -13.87 14.31 -14.02
C SER A 152 -13.09 14.87 -15.18
N ARG A 153 -13.60 15.94 -15.79
CA ARG A 153 -12.83 16.71 -16.76
C ARG A 153 -11.70 17.48 -16.07
N SER A 154 -11.89 17.99 -14.86
CA SER A 154 -10.91 18.84 -14.15
C SER A 154 -9.88 18.05 -13.34
N VAL A 155 -9.46 16.88 -13.83
CA VAL A 155 -8.64 15.89 -13.10
C VAL A 155 -7.15 16.30 -12.92
N LEU A 156 -6.69 17.29 -13.70
CA LEU A 156 -5.29 17.70 -13.71
C LEU A 156 -4.95 18.67 -12.56
N GLY A 157 -5.96 19.28 -11.93
CA GLY A 157 -5.89 19.91 -10.60
C GLY A 157 -6.57 19.04 -9.52
N SER A 158 -6.43 19.38 -8.24
CA SER A 158 -7.13 18.64 -7.15
C SER A 158 -8.62 18.96 -7.02
N THR A 159 -9.12 19.97 -7.75
CA THR A 159 -10.52 20.37 -7.67
C THR A 159 -11.44 19.49 -8.51
N LEU A 160 -12.04 18.50 -7.85
CA LEU A 160 -13.46 18.23 -8.06
C LEU A 160 -14.22 19.42 -7.44
N ARG A 161 -14.80 20.31 -8.26
CA ARG A 161 -15.85 21.21 -7.75
C ARG A 161 -17.00 20.31 -7.29
N ASN A 162 -17.37 20.43 -6.02
CA ASN A 162 -18.56 19.79 -5.46
C ASN A 162 -19.78 20.23 -6.27
N GLY A 163 -20.49 19.27 -6.87
CA GLY A 163 -21.71 19.52 -7.61
C GLY A 163 -21.74 18.67 -8.87
N THR A 164 -22.88 18.04 -9.12
CA THR A 164 -23.28 17.41 -10.38
C THR A 164 -22.44 17.83 -11.57
N ALA A 165 -21.93 16.86 -12.35
CA ALA A 165 -21.35 17.07 -13.67
C ALA A 165 -22.31 17.95 -14.50
N GLY A 166 -22.12 19.27 -14.43
CA GLY A 166 -22.79 20.22 -15.29
C GLY A 166 -22.09 20.14 -16.63
N GLU A 167 -22.89 20.06 -17.70
CA GLU A 167 -22.41 19.89 -19.06
C GLU A 167 -21.57 21.09 -19.57
N ASP A 168 -21.43 22.14 -18.77
CA ASP A 168 -20.94 23.47 -19.18
C ASP A 168 -19.56 23.89 -18.61
N ASP A 169 -18.74 22.97 -18.09
CA ASP A 169 -17.35 23.31 -17.69
C ASP A 169 -16.46 23.38 -18.95
N GLU A 170 -16.61 24.47 -19.72
CA GLU A 170 -15.78 24.78 -20.89
C GLU A 170 -14.31 24.94 -20.47
N GLY A 171 -13.50 23.90 -20.72
CA GLY A 171 -12.11 24.07 -21.19
C GLY A 171 -11.13 24.83 -20.29
N GLY A 172 -11.17 24.64 -18.97
CA GLY A 172 -10.11 25.15 -18.09
C GLY A 172 -8.73 24.54 -18.42
N LEU A 173 -7.64 25.27 -18.12
CA LEU A 173 -6.24 24.86 -18.36
C LEU A 173 -5.84 23.51 -17.71
N LEU A 174 -6.62 23.05 -16.73
CA LEU A 174 -6.42 21.79 -16.01
C LEU A 174 -7.53 20.77 -16.30
N SER A 175 -8.20 20.91 -17.44
CA SER A 175 -9.29 20.02 -17.88
C SER A 175 -8.87 19.10 -19.03
N VAL A 176 -9.42 17.88 -19.05
CA VAL A 176 -9.31 16.93 -20.15
C VAL A 176 -10.62 16.84 -20.93
N PRO A 177 -10.59 16.55 -22.25
CA PRO A 177 -11.80 16.52 -23.09
C PRO A 177 -12.84 15.48 -22.62
N THR A 178 -12.36 14.33 -22.17
CA THR A 178 -13.17 13.21 -21.70
C THR A 178 -12.94 13.04 -20.21
N PRO A 179 -14.00 12.88 -19.38
CA PRO A 179 -13.84 12.61 -17.96
C PRO A 179 -12.84 11.48 -17.72
N ALA A 180 -11.86 11.72 -16.85
CA ALA A 180 -10.78 10.78 -16.57
C ALA A 180 -10.46 10.75 -15.07
N ALA A 181 -9.63 9.78 -14.68
CA ALA A 181 -9.04 9.66 -13.36
C ALA A 181 -7.51 9.57 -13.48
N VAL A 182 -6.79 10.11 -12.48
CA VAL A 182 -5.34 9.90 -12.32
C VAL A 182 -5.12 8.81 -11.27
N PRO A 183 -4.43 7.71 -11.59
CA PRO A 183 -4.16 6.62 -10.66
C PRO A 183 -3.06 6.97 -9.64
N GLY A 184 -2.85 6.07 -8.69
CA GLY A 184 -1.81 6.17 -7.66
C GLY A 184 -2.34 6.75 -6.35
N GLY A 185 -2.21 5.98 -5.26
CA GLY A 185 -2.65 6.41 -3.93
C GLY A 185 -1.54 6.83 -2.96
N GLU A 186 -0.28 6.59 -3.30
CA GLU A 186 0.87 6.83 -2.41
C GLU A 186 1.99 7.56 -3.17
N GLY A 187 2.74 8.42 -2.49
CA GLY A 187 3.83 9.19 -3.09
C GLY A 187 4.53 10.12 -2.10
N CYS A 188 5.62 10.73 -2.53
CA CYS A 188 6.33 11.80 -1.84
C CYS A 188 6.44 13.00 -2.77
N PHE A 189 6.19 14.19 -2.23
CA PHE A 189 6.13 15.44 -2.97
C PHE A 189 6.96 16.52 -2.28
N GLU A 190 7.39 17.51 -3.05
CA GLU A 190 7.99 18.75 -2.57
C GLU A 190 7.05 19.93 -2.85
N VAL A 191 6.92 20.82 -1.87
CA VAL A 191 6.14 22.06 -2.02
C VAL A 191 6.94 23.07 -2.86
N LEU A 192 6.46 23.36 -4.07
CA LEU A 192 7.10 24.35 -4.95
C LEU A 192 6.57 25.77 -4.75
N LYS A 193 5.26 25.90 -4.53
CA LYS A 193 4.60 27.20 -4.38
C LYS A 193 3.40 27.07 -3.46
N LEU A 194 3.15 28.12 -2.66
CA LEU A 194 2.03 28.23 -1.74
C LEU A 194 1.14 29.41 -2.11
N GLY A 195 -0.17 29.22 -1.97
CA GLY A 195 -1.18 30.26 -2.00
C GLY A 195 -1.31 30.96 -0.66
N GLU A 196 -2.03 32.07 -0.65
CA GLU A 196 -2.30 32.83 0.57
C GLU A 196 -3.07 31.98 1.59
N GLY A 197 -2.78 32.15 2.88
CA GLY A 197 -3.51 31.49 3.95
C GLY A 197 -3.07 30.05 4.26
N VAL A 198 -2.18 29.45 3.47
CA VAL A 198 -1.63 28.12 3.77
C VAL A 198 -0.87 28.16 5.10
N LYS A 199 -1.17 27.21 6.00
CA LYS A 199 -0.51 27.08 7.32
C LYS A 199 0.25 25.77 7.44
N GLY A 200 1.36 25.81 8.18
CA GLY A 200 2.11 24.60 8.56
C GLY A 200 2.92 23.94 7.43
N LEU A 201 3.06 24.63 6.30
CA LEU A 201 3.88 24.24 5.15
C LEU A 201 4.72 25.44 4.69
N GLU A 202 5.93 25.16 4.24
CA GLU A 202 6.85 26.11 3.61
C GLU A 202 7.30 25.59 2.23
N VAL A 203 7.74 26.48 1.34
CA VAL A 203 8.35 26.07 0.07
C VAL A 203 9.62 25.25 0.36
N GLY A 204 9.76 24.10 -0.31
CA GLY A 204 10.83 23.12 -0.08
C GLY A 204 10.49 22.03 0.95
N ASP A 205 9.37 22.17 1.68
CA ASP A 205 8.90 21.07 2.54
C ASP A 205 8.58 19.83 1.72
N TRP A 206 8.81 18.66 2.32
CA TRP A 206 8.38 17.40 1.75
C TRP A 206 7.10 16.93 2.42
N VAL A 207 6.19 16.39 1.61
CA VAL A 207 4.87 15.96 2.05
C VAL A 207 4.51 14.60 1.45
N VAL A 208 3.67 13.85 2.14
CA VAL A 208 3.02 12.63 1.63
C VAL A 208 1.50 12.85 1.58
N PRO A 209 0.77 12.22 0.64
CA PRO A 209 -0.68 12.32 0.59
C PRO A 209 -1.33 11.80 1.87
N ALA A 210 -2.38 12.48 2.33
CA ALA A 210 -3.19 12.12 3.50
C ALA A 210 -4.68 11.96 3.13
N PRO A 211 -5.04 11.06 2.18
CA PRO A 211 -6.40 10.91 1.67
C PRO A 211 -7.42 10.36 2.69
N TRP A 212 -6.98 10.11 3.92
CA TRP A 212 -7.81 9.66 5.03
C TRP A 212 -8.36 10.81 5.87
N ARG A 213 -7.83 12.03 5.74
CA ARG A 213 -8.31 13.20 6.47
C ARG A 213 -9.71 13.59 6.00
N GLU A 214 -10.47 14.19 6.89
CA GLU A 214 -11.83 14.65 6.59
C GLU A 214 -11.81 15.67 5.44
N GLY A 215 -12.69 15.48 4.46
CA GLY A 215 -12.78 16.34 3.29
C GLY A 215 -11.69 16.14 2.23
N ALA A 216 -10.69 15.29 2.48
CA ALA A 216 -9.66 14.98 1.50
C ALA A 216 -10.26 14.27 0.28
N LYS A 217 -9.98 14.82 -0.90
CA LYS A 217 -10.45 14.33 -2.21
C LYS A 217 -9.49 13.29 -2.77
N GLY A 218 -8.22 13.37 -2.37
CA GLY A 218 -7.15 12.64 -3.02
C GLY A 218 -6.91 13.18 -4.42
N PHE A 219 -5.65 13.13 -4.85
CA PHE A 219 -5.25 13.79 -6.08
C PHE A 219 -4.39 12.91 -6.98
N GLY A 220 -4.38 11.58 -6.86
CA GLY A 220 -3.72 10.68 -7.83
C GLY A 220 -2.21 10.92 -8.04
N THR A 221 -1.36 10.00 -7.61
CA THR A 221 0.09 10.27 -7.52
C THR A 221 0.88 9.99 -8.81
N PHE A 222 0.29 9.39 -9.85
CA PHE A 222 1.00 9.11 -11.11
C PHE A 222 1.03 10.34 -12.02
N ARG A 223 1.72 11.38 -11.54
CA ARG A 223 1.94 12.65 -12.24
C ARG A 223 3.20 13.33 -11.73
N THR A 224 3.79 14.20 -12.53
CA THR A 224 5.02 14.96 -12.22
C THR A 224 4.75 16.14 -11.27
N HIS A 225 3.62 16.82 -11.44
CA HIS A 225 3.21 17.96 -10.63
C HIS A 225 1.70 17.97 -10.41
N VAL A 226 1.26 18.66 -9.37
CA VAL A 226 -0.17 18.86 -9.07
C VAL A 226 -0.41 20.22 -8.41
N LEU A 227 -1.48 20.90 -8.81
CA LEU A 227 -2.07 21.99 -8.04
C LEU A 227 -3.08 21.40 -7.06
N VAL A 228 -2.83 21.56 -5.76
CA VAL A 228 -3.68 21.06 -4.68
C VAL A 228 -4.34 22.23 -3.95
N GLU A 229 -5.64 22.40 -4.11
CA GLU A 229 -6.47 23.28 -3.28
C GLU A 229 -6.81 22.61 -1.94
N GLY A 230 -6.88 23.39 -0.86
CA GLY A 230 -7.08 22.87 0.49
C GLY A 230 -5.92 21.98 0.95
N VAL A 231 -4.69 22.35 0.59
CA VAL A 231 -3.50 21.49 0.71
C VAL A 231 -3.30 20.96 2.13
N GLU A 232 -3.63 21.74 3.15
CA GLU A 232 -3.48 21.35 4.56
C GLU A 232 -4.31 20.12 4.94
N GLY A 233 -5.45 19.90 4.26
CA GLY A 233 -6.30 18.72 4.43
C GLY A 233 -5.87 17.52 3.60
N GLU A 234 -5.06 17.73 2.56
CA GLU A 234 -4.70 16.70 1.57
C GLU A 234 -3.35 16.06 1.82
N VAL A 235 -2.48 16.68 2.63
CA VAL A 235 -1.09 16.23 2.81
C VAL A 235 -0.63 16.22 4.26
N LEU A 236 0.39 15.42 4.53
CA LEU A 236 1.11 15.35 5.78
C LEU A 236 2.58 15.74 5.56
N ARG A 237 3.05 16.78 6.25
CA ARG A 237 4.45 17.24 6.20
C ARG A 237 5.38 16.24 6.86
N VAL A 238 6.44 15.83 6.17
CA VAL A 238 7.44 14.87 6.66
C VAL A 238 8.82 15.49 6.70
N VAL A 239 9.53 15.33 7.83
CA VAL A 239 10.89 15.86 7.99
C VAL A 239 11.90 14.84 7.49
N ARG A 240 12.81 15.26 6.60
CA ARG A 240 13.77 14.36 5.93
C ARG A 240 14.94 13.91 6.80
N GLY A 241 15.63 14.84 7.47
CA GLY A 241 16.80 14.58 8.33
C GLY A 241 16.77 15.39 9.63
N GLY A 242 17.53 14.97 10.64
CA GLY A 242 17.48 15.52 12.00
C GLY A 242 16.18 15.13 12.72
N ALA A 243 16.26 14.51 13.90
CA ALA A 243 15.05 14.09 14.57
C ALA A 243 14.22 15.33 14.95
N ALA A 244 12.90 15.24 14.79
CA ALA A 244 11.98 16.20 15.41
C ALA A 244 12.17 16.25 16.96
N THR A 245 12.90 15.25 17.49
CA THR A 245 13.21 15.01 18.90
C THR A 245 14.66 15.35 19.30
N GLY A 246 15.47 15.99 18.43
CA GLY A 246 16.83 16.45 18.77
C GLY A 246 17.95 15.39 18.69
N ARG A 247 17.70 14.22 18.09
CA ARG A 247 18.71 13.18 17.79
C ARG A 247 19.22 13.24 16.35
N GLU A 248 20.44 12.77 16.14
CA GLU A 248 21.08 12.64 14.83
C GLU A 248 20.51 11.44 14.05
N GLY A 249 19.31 11.60 13.49
CA GLY A 249 18.67 10.60 12.62
C GLY A 249 19.14 10.75 11.16
N ARG A 250 19.24 9.64 10.43
CA ARG A 250 19.66 9.68 9.02
C ARG A 250 18.65 10.46 8.17
N ARG A 251 19.13 11.04 7.07
CA ARG A 251 18.27 11.68 6.07
C ARG A 251 17.55 10.61 5.23
N LEU A 252 16.24 10.70 5.14
CA LEU A 252 15.42 9.82 4.31
C LEU A 252 15.40 10.26 2.84
N SER A 253 15.38 9.27 1.95
CA SER A 253 15.23 9.45 0.50
C SER A 253 13.76 9.65 0.10
N PRO A 254 13.47 10.20 -1.10
CA PRO A 254 12.10 10.33 -1.59
C PRO A 254 11.35 9.01 -1.64
N VAL A 255 12.01 7.94 -2.07
CA VAL A 255 11.39 6.61 -2.23
C VAL A 255 10.98 6.01 -0.89
N GLU A 256 11.77 6.23 0.16
CA GLU A 256 11.44 5.76 1.50
C GLU A 256 10.16 6.42 2.03
N LEU A 257 10.07 7.74 1.89
CA LEU A 257 8.88 8.50 2.28
C LEU A 257 7.68 8.18 1.38
N ALA A 258 7.91 7.97 0.08
CA ALA A 258 6.85 7.60 -0.85
C ALA A 258 6.26 6.21 -0.58
N CYS A 259 6.91 5.36 0.23
CA CYS A 259 6.46 4.00 0.52
C CYS A 259 5.96 3.81 1.97
N VAL A 260 5.71 4.89 2.71
CA VAL A 260 5.38 4.83 4.14
C VAL A 260 3.89 4.62 4.44
N GLY A 261 3.01 5.22 3.64
CA GLY A 261 1.58 5.39 3.92
C GLY A 261 0.71 4.15 3.68
N VAL A 262 1.20 3.12 3.00
CA VAL A 262 0.38 1.93 2.66
C VAL A 262 0.90 0.65 3.30
N ASN A 263 2.02 0.10 2.82
CA ASN A 263 2.45 -1.24 3.23
C ASN A 263 2.94 -1.29 4.69
N PRO A 264 3.80 -0.36 5.15
CA PRO A 264 4.22 -0.33 6.55
C PRO A 264 3.05 -0.03 7.49
N CYS A 265 2.17 0.91 7.14
CA CYS A 265 0.98 1.23 7.93
C CYS A 265 0.04 0.04 8.07
N SER A 266 -0.19 -0.72 7.00
CA SER A 266 -1.01 -1.93 7.03
C SER A 266 -0.42 -2.98 8.00
N ALA A 267 0.88 -3.25 7.88
CA ALA A 267 1.56 -4.19 8.77
C ALA A 267 1.51 -3.72 10.24
N TYR A 268 1.81 -2.45 10.49
CA TYR A 268 1.79 -1.86 11.83
C TYR A 268 0.42 -2.03 12.48
N ARG A 269 -0.66 -1.66 11.78
CA ARG A 269 -2.03 -1.77 12.32
C ARG A 269 -2.45 -3.20 12.59
N MET A 270 -2.19 -4.11 11.65
CA MET A 270 -2.54 -5.52 11.88
C MET A 270 -1.80 -6.11 13.09
N LEU A 271 -0.52 -5.75 13.29
CA LEU A 271 0.28 -6.19 14.43
C LEU A 271 -0.06 -5.49 15.75
N ARG A 272 -0.65 -4.31 15.73
CA ARG A 272 -0.99 -3.58 16.95
C ARG A 272 -2.43 -3.80 17.38
N ASP A 273 -3.35 -3.91 16.43
CA ASP A 273 -4.79 -3.82 16.71
C ASP A 273 -5.42 -5.21 16.93
N TYR A 274 -4.76 -6.30 16.51
CA TYR A 274 -5.35 -7.66 16.51
C TYR A 274 -4.64 -8.67 17.41
N ILE A 275 -3.51 -8.30 18.02
CA ILE A 275 -2.77 -9.12 18.97
C ILE A 275 -2.59 -8.32 20.27
N ASP A 276 -2.92 -8.95 21.39
CA ASP A 276 -2.62 -8.38 22.70
C ASP A 276 -1.11 -8.48 22.93
N LEU A 277 -0.46 -7.33 22.96
CA LEU A 277 0.97 -7.22 23.21
C LEU A 277 1.33 -7.45 24.69
N GLY A 278 0.39 -7.84 25.54
CA GLY A 278 0.63 -8.23 26.94
C GLY A 278 1.07 -7.05 27.81
N GLY A 279 0.56 -5.85 27.53
CA GLY A 279 0.98 -4.62 28.23
C GLY A 279 2.30 -4.02 27.73
N VAL A 280 2.80 -4.42 26.55
CA VAL A 280 3.90 -3.74 25.83
C VAL A 280 3.43 -2.46 25.12
N GLN A 281 2.14 -2.08 25.24
CA GLN A 281 1.74 -0.68 25.05
C GLN A 281 2.56 0.14 26.04
N GLY A 282 3.38 1.04 25.50
CA GLY A 282 4.35 1.82 26.26
C GLY A 282 3.77 2.23 27.61
N ARG A 283 4.38 1.74 28.70
CA ARG A 283 4.29 2.47 29.95
C ARG A 283 4.69 3.90 29.58
N GLN A 284 3.73 4.82 29.60
CA GLN A 284 4.06 6.15 30.06
C GLN A 284 4.78 5.89 31.38
N GLU A 285 6.09 6.15 31.39
CA GLU A 285 6.86 6.13 32.61
C GLU A 285 6.12 7.06 33.58
N GLY A 286 5.51 6.48 34.62
CA GLY A 286 5.19 7.25 35.80
C GLY A 286 6.49 7.93 36.29
N PRO A 287 6.41 9.03 37.03
CA PRO A 287 7.52 9.96 37.28
C PRO A 287 8.71 9.42 38.11
N GLY A 288 8.95 8.10 38.16
CA GLY A 288 10.01 7.45 38.92
C GLY A 288 10.82 6.38 38.16
N GLY A 289 10.77 6.31 36.82
CA GLY A 289 11.63 5.43 36.03
C GLY A 289 13.07 5.96 35.93
N GLY A 290 14.05 5.18 36.41
CA GLY A 290 15.46 5.58 36.46
C GLY A 290 16.04 5.96 35.09
N ARG A 291 16.42 7.24 34.96
CA ARG A 291 17.10 7.82 33.80
C ARG A 291 18.49 7.18 33.64
N SER A 292 18.75 6.49 32.54
CA SER A 292 20.14 6.22 32.14
C SER A 292 20.81 7.55 31.78
N LYS A 293 22.12 7.68 32.07
CA LYS A 293 22.89 8.92 31.86
C LYS A 293 22.97 9.37 30.39
N ASP A 294 22.51 8.55 29.45
CA ASP A 294 22.58 8.81 28.01
C ASP A 294 21.19 9.05 27.36
N GLY A 295 20.11 9.16 28.16
CA GLY A 295 18.80 9.58 27.67
C GLY A 295 18.15 8.68 26.60
N GLY A 296 18.65 7.46 26.42
CA GLY A 296 18.10 6.45 25.52
C GLY A 296 16.98 5.65 26.20
N VAL A 297 15.83 5.52 25.53
CA VAL A 297 14.91 4.41 25.81
C VAL A 297 15.58 3.17 25.23
N GLU A 298 16.33 2.46 26.07
CA GLU A 298 16.85 1.16 25.72
C GLU A 298 15.69 0.16 25.81
N VAL A 299 14.93 0.00 24.72
CA VAL A 299 14.02 -1.14 24.60
C VAL A 299 14.89 -2.38 24.53
N LYS A 300 15.09 -3.06 25.66
CA LYS A 300 15.59 -4.44 25.66
C LYS A 300 14.67 -5.24 24.73
N GLN A 301 15.17 -5.60 23.55
CA GLN A 301 14.44 -6.42 22.57
C GLN A 301 14.12 -7.76 23.23
N ARG A 302 12.93 -7.83 23.81
CA ARG A 302 12.34 -9.03 24.38
C ARG A 302 11.90 -9.91 23.22
N GLN A 303 12.57 -11.04 23.02
CA GLN A 303 12.17 -12.05 22.04
C GLN A 303 11.25 -13.11 22.65
N ASP A 304 10.56 -12.78 23.73
CA ASP A 304 9.58 -13.64 24.43
C ASP A 304 8.13 -13.14 24.24
N GLY A 305 7.90 -12.13 23.39
CA GLY A 305 6.56 -11.65 23.07
C GLY A 305 5.72 -12.67 22.27
N PRO A 306 4.42 -12.43 22.11
CA PRO A 306 3.53 -13.39 21.49
C PRO A 306 3.89 -13.67 20.02
N TRP A 307 3.55 -14.87 19.56
CA TRP A 307 3.82 -15.31 18.20
C TRP A 307 2.78 -14.79 17.20
N PHE A 308 3.25 -14.36 16.04
CA PHE A 308 2.43 -14.27 14.82
C PHE A 308 2.97 -15.16 13.70
N ILE A 309 2.08 -15.62 12.84
CA ILE A 309 2.42 -16.33 11.60
C ILE A 309 1.91 -15.52 10.40
N GLN A 310 2.62 -15.53 9.29
CA GLN A 310 2.16 -14.86 8.08
C GLN A 310 2.50 -15.64 6.81
N ASN A 311 1.64 -15.53 5.80
CA ASN A 311 1.99 -15.90 4.44
C ASN A 311 2.36 -14.69 3.59
N GLY A 312 3.01 -14.92 2.46
CA GLY A 312 3.46 -13.83 1.58
C GLY A 312 4.56 -12.98 2.22
N ALA A 313 5.45 -13.58 3.02
CA ALA A 313 6.46 -12.87 3.79
C ALA A 313 7.41 -12.01 2.96
N ASN A 314 7.65 -12.37 1.69
CA ASN A 314 8.45 -11.56 0.76
C ASN A 314 7.71 -10.32 0.19
N SER A 315 6.41 -10.19 0.41
CA SER A 315 5.68 -8.98 -0.02
C SER A 315 6.16 -7.74 0.74
N ALA A 316 5.87 -6.55 0.23
CA ALA A 316 6.20 -5.31 0.94
C ALA A 316 5.52 -5.22 2.32
N VAL A 317 4.27 -5.67 2.44
CA VAL A 317 3.57 -5.79 3.74
C VAL A 317 4.25 -6.83 4.63
N GLY A 318 4.61 -8.00 4.08
CA GLY A 318 5.22 -9.07 4.86
C GLY A 318 6.61 -8.73 5.41
N ARG A 319 7.46 -8.11 4.58
CA ARG A 319 8.76 -7.56 4.99
C ARG A 319 8.61 -6.46 6.04
N ALA A 320 7.56 -5.64 5.93
CA ALA A 320 7.26 -4.64 6.95
C ALA A 320 6.81 -5.29 8.27
N ALA A 321 5.95 -6.30 8.21
CA ALA A 321 5.49 -7.04 9.39
C ALA A 321 6.64 -7.75 10.14
N ILE A 322 7.65 -8.25 9.42
CA ILE A 322 8.87 -8.82 10.05
C ILE A 322 9.59 -7.75 10.88
N GLN A 323 9.94 -6.63 10.27
CA GLN A 323 10.73 -5.57 10.93
C GLN A 323 9.95 -4.94 12.09
N LEU A 324 8.67 -4.61 11.87
CA LEU A 324 7.81 -4.00 12.88
C LEU A 324 7.49 -5.00 14.00
N GLY A 325 7.26 -6.27 13.67
CA GLY A 325 7.08 -7.33 14.66
C GLY A 325 8.30 -7.44 15.56
N ARG A 326 9.51 -7.48 14.99
CA ARG A 326 10.76 -7.45 15.76
C ARG A 326 10.86 -6.20 16.64
N TYR A 327 10.55 -5.03 16.10
CA TYR A 327 10.56 -3.77 16.86
C TYR A 327 9.58 -3.81 18.05
N MET A 328 8.41 -4.43 17.87
CA MET A 328 7.38 -4.64 18.90
C MET A 328 7.67 -5.80 19.85
N GLY A 329 8.81 -6.50 19.71
CA GLY A 329 9.16 -7.66 20.54
C GLY A 329 8.39 -8.94 20.21
N LEU A 330 7.76 -9.02 19.04
CA LEU A 330 7.01 -10.19 18.59
C LEU A 330 7.93 -11.24 17.97
N ARG A 331 7.51 -12.51 18.09
CA ARG A 331 8.14 -13.63 17.37
C ARG A 331 7.33 -13.99 16.13
N SER A 332 8.01 -14.30 15.03
CA SER A 332 7.38 -14.43 13.71
C SER A 332 7.69 -15.77 13.03
N ILE A 333 6.65 -16.42 12.50
CA ILE A 333 6.77 -17.54 11.55
C ILE A 333 6.40 -17.01 10.16
N ASN A 334 7.35 -17.01 9.23
CA ASN A 334 7.24 -16.29 7.97
C ASN A 334 7.23 -17.26 6.80
N LEU A 335 6.10 -17.35 6.09
CA LEU A 335 5.92 -18.30 4.99
C LEU A 335 6.13 -17.60 3.64
N PHE A 336 6.96 -18.22 2.79
CA PHE A 336 7.24 -17.72 1.45
C PHE A 336 7.22 -18.82 0.39
N ARG A 337 7.14 -18.42 -0.87
CA ARG A 337 7.20 -19.35 -2.00
C ARG A 337 8.66 -19.64 -2.36
N PRO A 338 9.04 -20.91 -2.62
CA PRO A 338 10.33 -21.25 -3.22
C PRO A 338 10.62 -20.43 -4.49
N ARG A 339 11.90 -20.26 -4.78
CA ARG A 339 12.42 -19.63 -6.00
C ARG A 339 12.88 -20.68 -6.99
N ASP A 340 13.20 -20.22 -8.19
CA ASP A 340 13.53 -21.08 -9.33
C ASP A 340 14.73 -22.00 -9.05
N THR A 341 15.64 -21.58 -8.16
CA THR A 341 16.74 -22.41 -7.68
C THR A 341 16.76 -22.54 -6.15
N PRO A 342 17.35 -23.62 -5.60
CA PRO A 342 17.58 -23.77 -4.16
C PRO A 342 18.39 -22.61 -3.56
N GLU A 343 19.42 -22.13 -4.25
CA GLU A 343 20.28 -21.04 -3.80
C GLU A 343 19.51 -19.73 -3.72
N ALA A 344 18.66 -19.43 -4.72
CA ALA A 344 17.79 -18.26 -4.70
C ALA A 344 16.73 -18.36 -3.58
N THR A 345 16.27 -19.58 -3.27
CA THR A 345 15.35 -19.83 -2.16
C THR A 345 16.01 -19.55 -0.82
N GLU A 346 17.25 -20.02 -0.63
CA GLU A 346 17.99 -19.82 0.62
C GLU A 346 18.46 -18.37 0.77
N THR A 347 18.86 -17.71 -0.31
CA THR A 347 19.16 -16.26 -0.32
C THR A 347 17.96 -15.47 0.19
N LEU A 348 16.75 -15.73 -0.33
CA LEU A 348 15.55 -15.06 0.16
C LEU A 348 15.22 -15.43 1.60
N ARG A 349 15.45 -16.69 2.03
CA ARG A 349 15.26 -17.09 3.42
C ARG A 349 16.14 -16.26 4.34
N GLN A 350 17.42 -16.14 4.00
CA GLN A 350 18.39 -15.36 4.77
C GLN A 350 18.01 -13.88 4.79
N GLU A 351 17.59 -13.29 3.67
CA GLU A 351 17.09 -11.91 3.64
C GLU A 351 15.93 -11.68 4.63
N LEU A 352 14.97 -12.62 4.72
CA LEU A 352 13.84 -12.51 5.65
C LEU A 352 14.25 -12.70 7.12
N LEU A 353 15.28 -13.52 7.39
CA LEU A 353 15.89 -13.66 8.71
C LEU A 353 16.64 -12.38 9.11
N ASP A 354 17.42 -11.80 8.21
CA ASP A 354 18.19 -10.58 8.43
C ASP A 354 17.29 -9.36 8.73
N LEU A 355 16.10 -9.31 8.13
CA LEU A 355 15.06 -8.32 8.46
C LEU A 355 14.50 -8.49 9.89
N GLY A 356 14.77 -9.61 10.55
CA GLY A 356 14.30 -9.90 11.92
C GLY A 356 13.28 -11.03 12.03
N GLY A 357 13.11 -11.85 10.98
CA GLY A 357 12.23 -13.01 11.03
C GLY A 357 12.73 -14.01 12.07
N THR A 358 11.86 -14.52 12.95
CA THR A 358 12.27 -15.52 13.96
C THR A 358 12.46 -16.88 13.29
N HIS A 359 11.46 -17.31 12.52
CA HIS A 359 11.53 -18.48 11.67
C HIS A 359 10.98 -18.17 10.28
N VAL A 360 11.60 -18.78 9.27
CA VAL A 360 11.22 -18.60 7.87
C VAL A 360 11.12 -19.97 7.22
N LEU A 361 9.98 -20.25 6.59
CA LEU A 361 9.68 -21.53 5.95
C LEU A 361 9.17 -21.33 4.52
N THR A 362 9.51 -22.25 3.63
CA THR A 362 8.80 -22.36 2.36
C THR A 362 7.38 -22.91 2.58
N TYR A 363 6.47 -22.69 1.64
CA TYR A 363 5.14 -23.33 1.71
C TYR A 363 5.23 -24.85 1.76
N ASP A 364 6.14 -25.46 1.00
CA ASP A 364 6.27 -26.92 0.95
C ASP A 364 6.74 -27.47 2.31
N GLU A 365 7.73 -26.81 2.92
CA GLU A 365 8.20 -27.11 4.28
C GLU A 365 7.08 -27.00 5.33
N PHE A 366 6.27 -25.96 5.23
CA PHE A 366 5.18 -25.68 6.17
C PHE A 366 3.99 -26.66 6.02
N LEU A 367 3.68 -27.04 4.78
CA LEU A 367 2.60 -27.96 4.45
C LEU A 367 3.00 -29.44 4.60
N ASP A 368 4.29 -29.76 4.74
CA ASP A 368 4.72 -31.09 5.13
C ASP A 368 4.39 -31.37 6.60
N THR A 369 3.28 -32.09 6.78
CA THR A 369 2.74 -32.52 8.07
C THR A 369 2.97 -33.99 8.35
N LYS A 370 3.44 -34.75 7.35
CA LYS A 370 3.54 -36.21 7.37
C LYS A 370 4.93 -36.69 7.76
N SER A 371 5.95 -35.85 7.61
CA SER A 371 7.28 -36.23 8.05
C SER A 371 7.36 -36.33 9.58
N SER A 372 7.62 -37.54 10.07
CA SER A 372 8.03 -37.82 11.45
C SER A 372 9.43 -37.28 11.78
N SER A 373 10.13 -36.70 10.80
CA SER A 373 11.41 -36.03 11.01
C SER A 373 11.24 -34.72 11.77
N SER A 374 12.26 -34.32 12.52
CA SER A 374 12.39 -32.98 13.12
C SER A 374 12.37 -31.84 12.08
N THR A 375 12.40 -32.17 10.77
CA THR A 375 12.43 -31.19 9.68
C THR A 375 11.05 -30.87 9.09
N GLY A 376 9.99 -31.63 9.39
CA GLY A 376 8.62 -31.31 8.92
C GLY A 376 8.05 -30.05 9.60
N GLY A 377 7.31 -29.21 8.87
CA GLY A 377 6.76 -27.95 9.40
C GLY A 377 5.84 -28.14 10.61
N GLY A 378 5.11 -29.25 10.67
CA GLY A 378 4.32 -29.62 11.86
C GLY A 378 5.14 -29.91 13.11
N SER A 379 6.31 -30.54 12.96
CA SER A 379 7.21 -30.82 14.08
C SER A 379 7.87 -29.54 14.58
N ARG A 380 8.41 -28.73 13.66
CA ARG A 380 9.07 -27.46 13.96
C ARG A 380 8.17 -26.48 14.70
N ILE A 381 6.92 -26.29 14.25
CA ILE A 381 6.00 -25.35 14.90
C ILE A 381 5.63 -25.81 16.30
N ARG A 382 5.41 -27.10 16.52
CA ARG A 382 5.16 -27.65 17.88
C ARG A 382 6.35 -27.38 18.79
N GLU A 383 7.57 -27.65 18.33
CA GLU A 383 8.79 -27.36 19.07
C GLU A 383 8.90 -25.87 19.45
N TRP A 384 8.77 -24.97 18.47
CA TRP A 384 8.87 -23.51 18.71
C TRP A 384 7.78 -22.97 19.65
N THR A 385 6.60 -23.58 19.62
CA THR A 385 5.46 -23.21 20.47
C THR A 385 5.37 -24.03 21.76
N ARG A 386 6.42 -24.83 22.08
CA ARG A 386 6.50 -25.70 23.27
C ARG A 386 5.27 -26.60 23.40
N ASP A 387 4.96 -27.33 22.35
CA ASP A 387 3.78 -28.20 22.22
C ASP A 387 2.46 -27.47 22.50
N GLY A 388 2.38 -26.20 22.09
CA GLY A 388 1.21 -25.35 22.27
C GLY A 388 1.12 -24.64 23.62
N ALA A 389 2.09 -24.83 24.53
CA ALA A 389 2.17 -24.08 25.77
C ALA A 389 2.45 -22.57 25.53
N ASP A 390 3.02 -22.23 24.38
CA ASP A 390 3.28 -20.86 23.93
C ASP A 390 2.70 -20.63 22.52
N PRO A 391 1.37 -20.48 22.40
CA PRO A 391 0.67 -20.64 21.13
C PRO A 391 0.72 -19.39 20.25
N VAL A 392 0.54 -19.59 18.94
CA VAL A 392 0.43 -18.50 17.95
C VAL A 392 -0.88 -17.71 18.14
N ARG A 393 -0.80 -16.40 18.28
CA ARG A 393 -1.95 -15.54 18.64
C ARG A 393 -2.55 -14.80 17.44
N LEU A 394 -1.76 -14.60 16.39
CA LEU A 394 -2.15 -13.85 15.20
C LEU A 394 -1.66 -14.56 13.93
N ALA A 395 -2.53 -14.66 12.93
CA ALA A 395 -2.16 -15.01 11.56
C ALA A 395 -2.45 -13.84 10.62
N LEU A 396 -1.49 -13.47 9.76
CA LEU A 396 -1.67 -12.48 8.70
C LEU A 396 -1.75 -13.17 7.34
N ASP A 397 -2.85 -12.96 6.62
CA ASP A 397 -3.10 -13.61 5.33
C ASP A 397 -3.26 -12.59 4.19
N GLY A 398 -2.29 -12.59 3.27
CA GLY A 398 -2.32 -11.83 2.02
C GLY A 398 -2.67 -12.66 0.78
N ILE A 399 -2.88 -13.98 0.92
CA ILE A 399 -2.93 -14.91 -0.21
C ILE A 399 -4.24 -15.71 -0.24
N GLY A 400 -4.54 -16.53 0.77
CA GLY A 400 -5.59 -17.55 0.70
C GLY A 400 -5.08 -18.98 0.51
N GLY A 401 -6.00 -19.91 0.32
CA GLY A 401 -5.70 -21.30 -0.07
C GLY A 401 -5.15 -22.19 1.07
N PRO A 402 -4.43 -23.28 0.73
CA PRO A 402 -4.03 -24.32 1.70
C PRO A 402 -3.14 -23.81 2.84
N SER A 403 -2.29 -22.81 2.60
CA SER A 403 -1.45 -22.21 3.64
C SER A 403 -2.29 -21.67 4.80
N VAL A 404 -3.44 -21.06 4.51
CA VAL A 404 -4.33 -20.45 5.51
C VAL A 404 -4.98 -21.51 6.38
N MET A 405 -5.41 -22.64 5.77
CA MET A 405 -5.93 -23.78 6.52
C MET A 405 -4.94 -24.25 7.57
N ARG A 406 -3.69 -24.43 7.14
CA ARG A 406 -2.63 -24.89 8.03
C ARG A 406 -2.25 -23.84 9.07
N MET A 407 -2.23 -22.54 8.71
CA MET A 407 -2.04 -21.47 9.70
C MET A 407 -3.12 -21.53 10.78
N MET A 408 -4.40 -21.72 10.40
CA MET A 408 -5.49 -21.86 11.35
C MET A 408 -5.33 -23.04 12.31
N ASP A 409 -4.65 -24.13 11.92
CA ASP A 409 -4.31 -25.26 12.81
C ASP A 409 -3.21 -24.92 13.82
N CYS A 410 -2.32 -23.98 13.49
CA CYS A 410 -1.23 -23.54 14.36
C CYS A 410 -1.65 -22.52 15.43
N LEU A 411 -2.83 -21.93 15.28
CA LEU A 411 -3.31 -20.87 16.18
C LEU A 411 -3.70 -21.39 17.58
N GLY A 412 -3.52 -20.55 18.59
CA GLY A 412 -4.03 -20.82 19.94
C GLY A 412 -5.52 -20.51 20.11
N ASP A 413 -6.02 -20.75 21.32
CA ASP A 413 -7.35 -20.31 21.71
C ASP A 413 -7.51 -18.78 21.60
N LYS A 414 -8.68 -18.35 21.10
CA LYS A 414 -9.08 -16.94 20.88
C LYS A 414 -8.17 -16.15 19.93
N ALA A 415 -7.28 -16.83 19.22
CA ALA A 415 -6.39 -16.22 18.24
C ALA A 415 -7.18 -15.58 17.09
N CYS A 416 -6.52 -14.68 16.36
CA CYS A 416 -7.10 -14.00 15.20
C CYS A 416 -6.37 -14.37 13.92
N LEU A 417 -7.11 -14.66 12.87
CA LEU A 417 -6.63 -14.58 11.50
C LEU A 417 -7.11 -13.26 10.90
N VAL A 418 -6.18 -12.45 10.40
CA VAL A 418 -6.44 -11.17 9.72
C VAL A 418 -6.17 -11.33 8.24
N LYS A 419 -7.22 -11.17 7.43
CA LYS A 419 -7.20 -11.22 5.97
C LYS A 419 -7.08 -9.81 5.42
N TYR A 420 -5.99 -9.49 4.71
CA TYR A 420 -5.77 -8.16 4.14
C TYR A 420 -5.56 -8.16 2.62
N GLY A 421 -5.36 -9.34 2.02
CA GLY A 421 -5.14 -9.49 0.59
C GLY A 421 -5.63 -10.84 0.08
N GLY A 422 -5.79 -10.96 -1.24
CA GLY A 422 -6.38 -12.12 -1.91
C GLY A 422 -5.68 -12.51 -3.20
N MET A 423 -4.34 -12.59 -3.20
CA MET A 423 -3.57 -12.98 -4.41
C MET A 423 -3.74 -14.46 -4.82
N GLY A 424 -4.37 -15.29 -3.99
CA GLY A 424 -4.62 -16.72 -4.23
C GLY A 424 -6.10 -17.04 -4.45
N SER A 425 -6.54 -18.25 -4.06
CA SER A 425 -7.95 -18.63 -4.22
C SER A 425 -8.84 -17.70 -3.39
N GLY A 426 -9.85 -17.09 -4.01
CA GLY A 426 -10.76 -16.11 -3.40
C GLY A 426 -11.63 -16.61 -2.23
N TYR A 427 -11.36 -17.80 -1.69
CA TYR A 427 -12.09 -18.40 -0.57
C TYR A 427 -11.11 -18.94 0.48
N ILE A 428 -11.52 -18.84 1.74
CA ILE A 428 -10.91 -19.55 2.88
C ILE A 428 -11.95 -20.51 3.43
N ARG A 429 -11.55 -21.72 3.85
CA ARG A 429 -12.45 -22.64 4.53
C ARG A 429 -12.24 -22.50 6.03
N LEU A 430 -13.28 -22.13 6.78
CA LEU A 430 -13.17 -22.02 8.24
C LEU A 430 -13.45 -23.39 8.88
N PRO A 431 -12.49 -24.02 9.58
CA PRO A 431 -12.75 -25.29 10.25
C PRO A 431 -13.73 -25.10 11.42
N THR A 432 -14.86 -25.82 11.39
CA THR A 432 -15.93 -25.71 12.41
C THR A 432 -15.41 -25.88 13.84
N GLY A 433 -14.53 -26.88 14.07
CA GLY A 433 -13.95 -27.12 15.40
C GLY A 433 -13.11 -25.94 15.91
N ARG A 434 -12.30 -25.34 15.03
CA ARG A 434 -11.47 -24.17 15.37
C ARG A 434 -12.34 -22.94 15.65
N ALA A 435 -13.40 -22.75 14.88
CA ALA A 435 -14.35 -21.67 15.07
C ALA A 435 -15.08 -21.76 16.43
N ILE A 436 -15.60 -22.95 16.78
CA ILE A 436 -16.41 -23.13 17.98
C ILE A 436 -15.54 -23.31 19.23
N PHE A 437 -14.65 -24.31 19.22
CA PHE A 437 -13.98 -24.76 20.44
C PHE A 437 -12.72 -23.95 20.77
N ASN A 438 -12.00 -23.46 19.75
CA ASN A 438 -10.87 -22.54 19.96
C ASN A 438 -11.30 -21.07 19.90
N ARG A 439 -12.57 -20.77 19.57
CA ARG A 439 -13.08 -19.40 19.37
C ARG A 439 -12.19 -18.59 18.41
N LEU A 440 -11.76 -19.23 17.33
CA LEU A 440 -10.97 -18.60 16.29
C LEU A 440 -11.73 -17.38 15.73
N ARG A 441 -11.07 -16.22 15.73
CA ARG A 441 -11.59 -15.01 15.07
C ARG A 441 -11.01 -14.93 13.67
N VAL A 442 -11.86 -14.62 12.69
CA VAL A 442 -11.44 -14.30 11.32
C VAL A 442 -11.94 -12.90 11.00
N GLN A 443 -11.03 -11.98 10.69
CA GLN A 443 -11.35 -10.58 10.43
C GLN A 443 -10.71 -10.11 9.14
N GLY A 444 -11.43 -9.27 8.39
CA GLY A 444 -10.85 -8.51 7.29
C GLY A 444 -10.13 -7.28 7.83
N PHE A 445 -9.04 -6.88 7.20
CA PHE A 445 -8.39 -5.58 7.43
C PHE A 445 -8.24 -4.83 6.11
N TRP A 446 -8.72 -3.59 6.09
CA TRP A 446 -8.61 -2.72 4.94
C TRP A 446 -8.15 -1.33 5.41
N LEU A 447 -6.92 -0.95 5.06
CA LEU A 447 -6.30 0.27 5.55
C LEU A 447 -7.08 1.53 5.19
N ALA A 448 -7.66 1.62 3.98
CA ALA A 448 -8.31 2.85 3.52
C ALA A 448 -9.57 3.21 4.34
N PRO A 449 -10.55 2.32 4.58
CA PRO A 449 -11.62 2.58 5.53
C PRO A 449 -11.12 2.83 6.96
N TRP A 450 -10.21 1.97 7.46
CA TRP A 450 -9.68 2.11 8.82
C TRP A 450 -9.04 3.48 9.04
N ALA A 451 -8.28 3.99 8.06
CA ALA A 451 -7.63 5.28 8.14
C ALA A 451 -8.63 6.44 8.14
N ARG A 452 -9.72 6.36 7.36
CA ARG A 452 -10.79 7.39 7.37
C ARG A 452 -11.58 7.40 8.68
N GLU A 453 -11.75 6.25 9.30
CA GLU A 453 -12.37 6.12 10.62
C GLU A 453 -11.43 6.61 11.74
N ASN A 454 -10.11 6.60 11.51
CA ASN A 454 -9.08 6.90 12.51
C ASN A 454 -7.98 7.85 11.96
N PRO A 455 -8.32 9.05 11.47
CA PRO A 455 -7.38 9.89 10.71
C PRO A 455 -6.19 10.34 11.54
N GLU A 456 -6.41 10.73 12.80
CA GLU A 456 -5.34 11.14 13.71
C GLU A 456 -4.40 9.98 14.07
N GLU A 457 -4.94 8.77 14.18
CA GLU A 457 -4.14 7.57 14.43
C GLU A 457 -3.30 7.21 13.20
N MET A 458 -3.86 7.38 12.00
CA MET A 458 -3.12 7.20 10.77
C MET A 458 -1.96 8.21 10.63
N ASP A 459 -2.18 9.48 10.97
CA ASP A 459 -1.11 10.49 10.99
C ASP A 459 0.01 10.08 11.97
N ARG A 460 -0.36 9.68 13.19
CA ARG A 460 0.60 9.21 14.22
C ARG A 460 1.38 7.99 13.74
N THR A 461 0.71 7.07 13.04
CA THR A 461 1.33 5.90 12.43
C THR A 461 2.39 6.25 11.42
N VAL A 462 2.04 7.10 10.47
CA VAL A 462 2.96 7.51 9.41
C VAL A 462 4.20 8.13 10.05
N MET A 463 4.00 9.05 11.01
CA MET A 463 5.10 9.72 11.70
C MET A 463 5.99 8.77 12.50
N GLU A 464 5.40 7.80 13.20
CA GLU A 464 6.18 6.81 13.94
C GLU A 464 7.04 5.96 13.01
N ILE A 465 6.48 5.50 11.88
CA ILE A 465 7.23 4.71 10.91
C ILE A 465 8.34 5.54 10.25
N VAL A 466 8.08 6.82 9.93
CA VAL A 466 9.10 7.77 9.46
C VAL A 466 10.24 7.88 10.48
N GLU A 467 9.93 7.98 11.77
CA GLU A 467 10.95 8.05 12.81
C GLU A 467 11.73 6.73 12.91
N LEU A 468 11.07 5.57 12.84
CA LEU A 468 11.74 4.26 12.80
C LEU A 468 12.67 4.12 11.60
N MET A 469 12.31 4.70 10.46
CA MET A 469 13.21 4.77 9.30
C MET A 469 14.47 5.59 9.60
N ARG A 470 14.31 6.74 10.26
CA ARG A 470 15.40 7.67 10.60
C ARG A 470 16.39 7.09 11.59
N VAL A 471 15.90 6.36 12.60
CA VAL A 471 16.74 5.69 13.59
C VAL A 471 17.22 4.31 13.14
N GLY A 472 16.97 3.92 11.88
CA GLY A 472 17.44 2.66 11.30
C GLY A 472 16.77 1.41 11.87
N LYS A 473 15.60 1.55 12.49
CA LYS A 473 14.80 0.43 13.01
C LYS A 473 13.80 -0.13 11.99
N PHE A 474 13.56 0.60 10.90
CA PHE A 474 12.77 0.15 9.77
C PHE A 474 13.43 0.58 8.46
N THR A 475 13.37 -0.27 7.44
CA THR A 475 13.86 0.03 6.10
C THR A 475 12.84 -0.40 5.05
N VAL A 476 12.75 0.40 3.97
CA VAL A 476 12.01 0.00 2.78
C VAL A 476 12.89 -0.97 1.98
N GLY A 477 12.31 -2.08 1.52
CA GLY A 477 13.03 -3.04 0.70
C GLY A 477 13.48 -2.45 -0.64
N GLY A 478 14.39 -3.13 -1.33
CA GLY A 478 14.89 -2.70 -2.63
C GLY A 478 13.75 -2.49 -3.65
N TYR A 479 13.92 -1.50 -4.52
CA TYR A 479 12.97 -1.12 -5.57
C TYR A 479 13.61 -1.13 -6.96
N ARG A 480 12.79 -1.20 -8.01
CA ARG A 480 13.11 -0.91 -9.40
C ARG A 480 12.58 0.48 -9.72
N GLY A 481 13.47 1.45 -9.87
CA GLY A 481 13.09 2.81 -10.28
C GLY A 481 12.68 2.85 -11.75
N VAL A 482 11.58 3.51 -12.05
CA VAL A 482 11.17 3.87 -13.41
C VAL A 482 11.25 5.40 -13.48
N ARG A 483 12.25 5.89 -14.20
CA ARG A 483 12.51 7.33 -14.31
C ARG A 483 11.36 8.00 -15.06
N TRP A 484 10.93 9.16 -14.58
CA TRP A 484 9.91 10.00 -15.22
C TRP A 484 10.30 11.47 -15.17
N GLY A 485 10.80 11.97 -16.31
CA GLY A 485 11.12 13.37 -16.58
C GLY A 485 10.23 13.98 -17.68
N GLY A 486 10.56 15.20 -18.13
CA GLY A 486 9.78 15.92 -19.13
C GLY A 486 9.73 15.25 -20.52
N ASP A 487 10.77 14.49 -20.85
CA ASP A 487 10.98 13.76 -22.10
C ASP A 487 10.49 12.30 -22.06
N THR A 488 9.95 11.86 -20.91
CA THR A 488 9.55 10.45 -20.75
C THR A 488 8.33 10.11 -21.60
N GLU A 489 8.43 9.03 -22.36
CA GLU A 489 7.36 8.51 -23.21
C GLU A 489 6.36 7.64 -22.43
N GLU A 490 5.15 7.49 -22.97
CA GLU A 490 4.04 6.76 -22.34
C GLU A 490 4.35 5.27 -22.09
N GLY A 491 4.97 4.60 -23.07
CA GLY A 491 5.16 3.14 -23.09
C GLY A 491 5.80 2.60 -21.80
N PRO A 492 7.02 3.04 -21.43
CA PRO A 492 7.69 2.57 -20.21
C PRO A 492 6.89 2.79 -18.93
N LEU A 493 6.14 3.89 -18.84
CA LEU A 493 5.31 4.20 -17.68
C LEU A 493 4.14 3.24 -17.58
N ARG A 494 3.45 3.03 -18.70
CA ARG A 494 2.32 2.12 -18.81
C ARG A 494 2.71 0.67 -18.54
N ASP A 495 3.82 0.23 -19.11
CA ASP A 495 4.36 -1.12 -18.90
C ASP A 495 4.73 -1.35 -17.43
N ALA A 496 5.32 -0.35 -16.77
CA ALA A 496 5.63 -0.43 -15.34
C ALA A 496 4.39 -0.69 -14.47
N VAL A 497 3.24 -0.09 -14.83
CA VAL A 497 1.95 -0.32 -14.15
C VAL A 497 1.39 -1.69 -14.51
N GLY A 498 1.34 -2.05 -15.79
CA GLY A 498 0.80 -3.34 -16.25
C GLY A 498 1.52 -4.55 -15.65
N GLU A 499 2.84 -4.47 -15.51
CA GLU A 499 3.67 -5.51 -14.91
C GLU A 499 3.51 -5.64 -13.38
N ALA A 500 2.79 -4.72 -12.70
CA ALA A 500 2.74 -4.71 -11.23
C ALA A 500 1.97 -5.87 -10.60
N MET A 501 1.18 -6.59 -11.39
CA MET A 501 0.46 -7.79 -10.96
C MET A 501 1.16 -9.09 -11.38
N THR A 502 2.31 -9.03 -12.07
CA THR A 502 3.03 -10.22 -12.53
C THR A 502 3.55 -11.03 -11.34
N PRO A 503 3.25 -12.35 -11.26
CA PRO A 503 3.80 -13.22 -10.22
C PRO A 503 5.32 -13.23 -10.23
N PHE A 504 5.94 -13.47 -9.07
CA PHE A 504 7.41 -13.53 -8.93
C PHE A 504 8.15 -12.27 -9.38
N ARG A 505 7.47 -11.13 -9.44
CA ARG A 505 8.15 -9.85 -9.66
C ARG A 505 9.28 -9.71 -8.65
N GLY A 506 10.42 -9.19 -9.13
CA GLY A 506 11.56 -8.87 -8.30
C GLY A 506 11.25 -7.72 -7.34
N LYS A 507 11.94 -6.59 -7.51
CA LYS A 507 11.81 -5.44 -6.62
C LYS A 507 10.51 -4.65 -6.89
N LYS A 508 10.00 -3.95 -5.87
CA LYS A 508 8.83 -3.05 -5.99
C LYS A 508 9.12 -1.99 -7.04
N CYS A 509 8.16 -1.69 -7.94
CA CYS A 509 8.34 -0.61 -8.89
C CYS A 509 7.93 0.72 -8.30
N VAL A 510 8.74 1.73 -8.57
CA VAL A 510 8.55 3.09 -8.08
C VAL A 510 8.85 4.04 -9.23
N PHE A 511 7.90 4.90 -9.58
CA PHE A 511 8.21 6.05 -10.41
C PHE A 511 9.11 6.98 -9.62
N VAL A 512 10.25 7.34 -10.20
CA VAL A 512 11.21 8.28 -9.63
C VAL A 512 11.27 9.46 -10.58
N PHE A 513 10.94 10.64 -10.08
CA PHE A 513 10.77 11.82 -10.90
C PHE A 513 12.06 12.64 -10.92
N ASP A 514 12.35 13.22 -12.07
CA ASP A 514 13.49 14.13 -12.21
C ASP A 514 13.21 15.46 -11.49
N GLU A 515 14.28 16.12 -11.04
CA GLU A 515 14.24 17.43 -10.40
C GLU A 515 13.90 18.56 -11.39
#